data_AF-A0A972RC41-F1
#
_entry.id   AF-A0A972RC41-F1
#
_cell.length_a   1.000
_cell.length_b   1.000
_cell.length_c   1.000
_cell.angle_alpha   90.00
_cell.angle_beta   90.00
_cell.angle_gamma   90.00
#
_symmetry.space_group_name_H-M   'P 1'
#
loop_
_entity.id
_entity.type
_entity.pdbx_description
1 polymer ?
#
loop_
_entity_poly.entity_id
_entity_poly.type
_entity_poly.pdbx_seq_one_letter_code
_entity_poly.pdbx_strand_id
1 'polypeptide(L)'
;MISKAGQNNSPNAVRAAEAANYDIADAVAYAAAYVAHAANHVEINAAANAVAYAVRAATDTYNKAIFEDLDVMAIHSSLELLQRPLWPVGPLPPSIQARWQLFCDWAERLESGFEVWFDFYQDRLDGNPIDIDLLKKQLDIPAEIRDQGAKSVNAYLATLISGANRGELKSLNLVRAIFIGNGAAGKTSLIRTLHNEPVTEGKEAMTPGIAIREWPVAGTEITARLWDFGGQVMSHSTHQFFLRERCLYILVLDARTEINANDQAEYWLEHVKAFGKNAAVMLVGNKCDLTPVNLDMRALKEKYPNIVGFYPLSCTQVADRFKHQYATFRADLIEQLQRVGTHQLYFTKNQFAVLQSVRERSPTDAFLSHEAFDALCDRYAIGGKGELSRDDFLGLLDKLGEVIHFPEMSRLDSYVLNPRWLTYGVYTLLYSDEVDSKPQGELSEAQVIKILRSKKVEDEHGNVLDYPTDKCGFIIDAMEEFKLCYRLPEDRKHFVIPDKLPAEQPELDFDKKAPGTLAFEFDFCGFLPRHVMPTLIVARHEEVVDGNVWQNGVV
;
A
#
# COMPACT_ATOMS: atom_id res chain seq x y z
N MET A 1 15.76 -85.64 1.88
CA MET A 1 16.37 -85.63 3.23
C MET A 1 16.65 -84.18 3.62
N ILE A 2 16.05 -83.77 4.73
CA ILE A 2 16.39 -82.61 5.58
C ILE A 2 17.94 -82.67 5.81
N SER A 3 18.74 -81.59 5.83
CA SER A 3 18.59 -80.39 6.65
C SER A 3 19.59 -79.28 6.28
N LYS A 4 19.12 -78.03 6.42
CA LYS A 4 19.77 -76.90 7.12
C LYS A 4 21.24 -76.55 6.77
N ALA A 5 21.38 -75.47 6.01
CA ALA A 5 22.19 -74.31 6.40
C ALA A 5 21.33 -73.07 6.06
N GLY A 6 20.39 -72.66 6.92
CA GLY A 6 20.70 -71.85 8.10
C GLY A 6 21.02 -70.43 7.62
N GLN A 7 20.03 -69.65 7.16
CA GLN A 7 19.39 -68.63 8.00
C GLN A 7 20.31 -68.18 9.15
N ASN A 8 21.29 -67.34 8.80
CA ASN A 8 21.91 -66.41 9.72
C ASN A 8 21.98 -65.06 9.02
N ASN A 9 20.83 -64.52 8.60
CA ASN A 9 20.68 -63.08 8.71
C ASN A 9 20.74 -62.84 10.21
N SER A 10 21.90 -62.39 10.69
CA SER A 10 22.10 -61.99 12.08
C SER A 10 20.87 -61.19 12.52
N PRO A 11 20.33 -61.40 13.73
CA PRO A 11 19.29 -60.54 14.30
C PRO A 11 19.65 -59.05 14.19
N ASN A 12 20.95 -58.74 14.09
CA ASN A 12 21.47 -57.39 13.91
C ASN A 12 21.39 -56.89 12.45
N ALA A 13 21.41 -57.76 11.44
CA ALA A 13 21.25 -57.37 10.02
C ALA A 13 19.80 -57.04 9.68
N VAL A 14 18.84 -57.76 10.27
CA VAL A 14 17.41 -57.42 10.17
C VAL A 14 17.10 -56.14 10.96
N ARG A 15 17.65 -55.98 12.17
CA ARG A 15 17.55 -54.72 12.93
C ARG A 15 18.26 -53.54 12.24
N ALA A 16 19.35 -53.78 11.51
CA ALA A 16 20.02 -52.76 10.70
C ALA A 16 19.21 -52.39 9.44
N ALA A 17 18.47 -53.34 8.86
CA ALA A 17 17.53 -53.08 7.76
C ALA A 17 16.26 -52.36 8.25
N GLU A 18 15.79 -52.64 9.47
CA GLU A 18 14.70 -51.87 10.12
C GLU A 18 15.18 -50.47 10.54
N ALA A 19 16.47 -50.30 10.87
CA ALA A 19 17.11 -49.00 11.11
C ALA A 19 17.48 -48.23 9.83
N ALA A 20 17.40 -48.86 8.64
CA ALA A 20 17.72 -48.25 7.34
C ALA A 20 16.66 -47.27 6.83
N ASN A 21 15.64 -46.97 7.64
CA ASN A 21 14.64 -45.93 7.40
C ASN A 21 15.15 -44.52 7.79
N TYR A 22 16.44 -44.39 8.07
CA TYR A 22 17.15 -43.14 8.39
C TYR A 22 17.88 -42.56 7.18
N ASP A 23 18.22 -41.27 7.24
CA ASP A 23 18.83 -40.51 6.14
C ASP A 23 20.15 -41.13 5.66
N ILE A 24 20.51 -40.88 4.39
CA ILE A 24 21.74 -41.40 3.77
C ILE A 24 22.98 -41.00 4.60
N ALA A 25 23.01 -39.78 5.12
CA ALA A 25 24.14 -39.28 5.91
C ALA A 25 24.27 -39.96 7.30
N ASP A 26 23.16 -40.18 8.00
CA ASP A 26 23.16 -40.80 9.34
C ASP A 26 23.37 -42.31 9.25
N ALA A 27 22.81 -42.97 8.23
CA ALA A 27 23.07 -44.38 7.96
C ALA A 27 24.57 -44.62 7.65
N VAL A 28 25.20 -43.70 6.92
CA VAL A 28 26.64 -43.74 6.64
C VAL A 28 27.47 -43.46 7.91
N ALA A 29 27.08 -42.49 8.73
CA ALA A 29 27.79 -42.17 9.97
C ALA A 29 27.69 -43.28 11.04
N TYR A 30 26.51 -43.87 11.22
CA TYR A 30 26.28 -44.97 12.17
C TYR A 30 27.01 -46.24 11.72
N ALA A 31 27.00 -46.54 10.42
CA ALA A 31 27.75 -47.66 9.88
C ALA A 31 29.26 -47.44 9.95
N ALA A 32 29.76 -46.22 9.76
CA ALA A 32 31.17 -45.89 9.98
C ALA A 32 31.58 -46.12 11.44
N ALA A 33 30.73 -45.76 12.40
CA ALA A 33 30.95 -46.04 13.82
C ALA A 33 30.92 -47.54 14.15
N TYR A 34 30.04 -48.31 13.50
CA TYR A 34 29.95 -49.76 13.68
C TYR A 34 31.13 -50.51 13.03
N VAL A 35 31.56 -50.09 11.83
CA VAL A 35 32.76 -50.63 11.15
C VAL A 35 34.02 -50.34 11.97
N ALA A 36 34.07 -49.23 12.69
CA ALA A 36 35.16 -48.91 13.63
C ALA A 36 35.17 -49.81 14.89
N HIS A 37 34.08 -50.51 15.19
CA HIS A 37 33.93 -51.43 16.34
C HIS A 37 33.86 -52.92 15.95
N ALA A 38 33.73 -53.25 14.67
CA ALA A 38 33.65 -54.62 14.19
C ALA A 38 35.01 -55.32 14.26
N ALA A 39 35.06 -56.53 14.85
CA ALA A 39 36.33 -57.20 15.14
C ALA A 39 36.89 -57.97 13.91
N ASN A 40 36.04 -58.38 12.96
CA ASN A 40 36.42 -59.30 11.89
C ASN A 40 35.82 -58.91 10.51
N HIS A 41 36.51 -59.25 9.41
CA HIS A 41 36.15 -58.89 8.02
C HIS A 41 34.72 -59.26 7.57
N VAL A 42 34.11 -60.30 8.13
CA VAL A 42 32.75 -60.73 7.76
C VAL A 42 31.69 -59.74 8.26
N GLU A 43 31.91 -59.14 9.43
CA GLU A 43 31.00 -58.13 10.02
C GLU A 43 31.10 -56.80 9.26
N ILE A 44 32.30 -56.44 8.78
CA ILE A 44 32.55 -55.26 7.95
C ILE A 44 31.80 -55.37 6.61
N ASN A 45 31.87 -56.53 5.93
CA ASN A 45 31.16 -56.74 4.67
C ASN A 45 29.63 -56.76 4.86
N ALA A 46 29.13 -57.30 5.96
CA ALA A 46 27.71 -57.29 6.27
C ALA A 46 27.19 -55.86 6.53
N ALA A 47 27.95 -55.04 7.27
CA ALA A 47 27.63 -53.64 7.52
C ALA A 47 27.67 -52.81 6.22
N ALA A 48 28.71 -52.99 5.38
CA ALA A 48 28.84 -52.29 4.11
C ALA A 48 27.69 -52.63 3.12
N ASN A 49 27.28 -53.90 3.05
CA ASN A 49 26.15 -54.32 2.24
C ASN A 49 24.82 -53.78 2.77
N ALA A 50 24.63 -53.71 4.08
CA ALA A 50 23.43 -53.12 4.68
C ALA A 50 23.34 -51.61 4.38
N VAL A 51 24.45 -50.88 4.43
CA VAL A 51 24.52 -49.46 4.02
C VAL A 51 24.21 -49.30 2.54
N ALA A 52 24.84 -50.09 1.67
CA ALA A 52 24.59 -50.03 0.24
C ALA A 52 23.12 -50.32 -0.09
N TYR A 53 22.50 -51.25 0.62
CA TYR A 53 21.08 -51.56 0.49
C TYR A 53 20.18 -50.44 1.02
N ALA A 54 20.53 -49.82 2.16
CA ALA A 54 19.82 -48.68 2.74
C ALA A 54 19.86 -47.45 1.81
N VAL A 55 21.04 -47.11 1.30
CA VAL A 55 21.25 -46.01 0.35
C VAL A 55 20.48 -46.28 -0.93
N ARG A 56 20.52 -47.50 -1.46
CA ARG A 56 19.80 -47.88 -2.66
C ARG A 56 18.29 -47.86 -2.46
N ALA A 57 17.80 -48.38 -1.34
CA ALA A 57 16.38 -48.38 -1.00
C ALA A 57 15.83 -46.95 -0.85
N ALA A 58 16.54 -46.06 -0.14
CA ALA A 58 16.16 -44.65 -0.02
C ALA A 58 16.15 -43.96 -1.38
N THR A 59 17.19 -44.16 -2.20
CA THR A 59 17.28 -43.59 -3.56
C THR A 59 16.16 -44.13 -4.46
N ASP A 60 15.81 -45.41 -4.35
CA ASP A 60 14.71 -46.04 -5.09
C ASP A 60 13.34 -45.47 -4.66
N THR A 61 13.15 -45.13 -3.37
CA THR A 61 11.91 -44.49 -2.89
C THR A 61 11.74 -43.07 -3.45
N TYR A 62 12.78 -42.24 -3.42
CA TYR A 62 12.72 -40.90 -4.02
C TYR A 62 12.52 -40.95 -5.54
N ASN A 63 13.27 -41.83 -6.23
CA ASN A 63 13.11 -42.02 -7.67
C ASN A 63 11.69 -42.46 -8.02
N LYS A 64 11.09 -43.35 -7.23
CA LYS A 64 9.71 -43.79 -7.43
C LYS A 64 8.71 -42.63 -7.32
N ALA A 65 8.87 -41.74 -6.34
CA ALA A 65 8.02 -40.56 -6.22
C ALA A 65 8.15 -39.63 -7.43
N ILE A 66 9.39 -39.37 -7.87
CA ILE A 66 9.67 -38.55 -9.05
C ILE A 66 9.05 -39.17 -10.32
N PHE A 67 9.18 -40.49 -10.50
CA PHE A 67 8.60 -41.16 -11.66
C PHE A 67 7.06 -41.17 -11.62
N GLU A 68 6.44 -41.36 -10.45
CA GLU A 68 4.99 -41.22 -10.31
C GLU A 68 4.50 -39.80 -10.67
N ASP A 69 5.20 -38.76 -10.24
CA ASP A 69 4.86 -37.38 -10.60
C ASP A 69 5.05 -37.13 -12.11
N LEU A 70 6.14 -37.63 -12.71
CA LEU A 70 6.39 -37.52 -14.15
C LEU A 70 5.34 -38.24 -15.00
N ASP A 71 4.92 -39.43 -14.59
CA ASP A 71 3.86 -40.19 -15.26
C ASP A 71 2.52 -39.44 -15.19
N VAL A 72 2.23 -38.81 -14.05
CA VAL A 72 1.03 -37.98 -13.90
C VAL A 72 1.12 -36.73 -14.78
N MET A 73 2.23 -35.99 -14.75
CA MET A 73 2.43 -34.79 -15.58
C MET A 73 2.33 -35.05 -17.08
N ALA A 74 2.63 -36.28 -17.53
CA ALA A 74 2.54 -36.67 -18.93
C ALA A 74 1.09 -36.85 -19.44
N ILE A 75 0.13 -37.06 -18.54
CA ILE A 75 -1.24 -37.49 -18.88
C ILE A 75 -2.32 -36.55 -18.29
N HIS A 76 -1.98 -35.82 -17.23
CA HIS A 76 -2.91 -35.04 -16.42
C HIS A 76 -2.66 -33.53 -16.50
N SER A 77 -3.69 -32.75 -16.14
CA SER A 77 -3.58 -31.29 -16.06
C SER A 77 -2.78 -30.84 -14.84
N SER A 78 -2.22 -29.62 -14.88
CA SER A 78 -1.54 -29.01 -13.72
C SER A 78 -2.43 -28.94 -12.48
N LEU A 79 -3.75 -28.80 -12.67
CA LEU A 79 -4.73 -28.82 -11.59
C LEU A 79 -4.82 -30.18 -10.91
N GLU A 80 -4.83 -31.28 -11.67
CA GLU A 80 -4.89 -32.64 -11.12
C GLU A 80 -3.63 -32.98 -10.34
N LEU A 81 -2.46 -32.50 -10.78
CA LEU A 81 -1.21 -32.62 -10.03
C LEU A 81 -1.29 -31.87 -8.69
N LEU A 82 -1.80 -30.64 -8.70
CA LEU A 82 -1.96 -29.82 -7.50
C LEU A 82 -2.94 -30.40 -6.47
N GLN A 83 -3.78 -31.37 -6.83
CA GLN A 83 -4.72 -31.99 -5.89
C GLN A 83 -4.17 -33.25 -5.21
N ARG A 84 -3.05 -33.82 -5.67
CA ARG A 84 -2.44 -35.03 -5.10
C ARG A 84 -1.66 -34.73 -3.83
N PRO A 85 -1.43 -35.70 -2.91
CA PRO A 85 -0.50 -35.50 -1.79
C PRO A 85 0.88 -35.03 -2.27
N LEU A 86 1.56 -34.21 -1.45
CA LEU A 86 2.93 -33.78 -1.69
C LEU A 86 3.90 -34.97 -1.74
N TRP A 87 3.54 -36.06 -1.05
CA TRP A 87 4.26 -37.33 -1.08
C TRP A 87 3.29 -38.47 -1.45
N PRO A 88 3.27 -38.92 -2.72
CA PRO A 88 2.30 -39.92 -3.16
C PRO A 88 2.70 -41.37 -2.81
N VAL A 89 3.96 -41.60 -2.42
CA VAL A 89 4.53 -42.95 -2.30
C VAL A 89 4.52 -43.44 -0.85
N GLY A 90 3.33 -43.85 -0.38
CA GLY A 90 3.17 -44.45 0.95
C GLY A 90 3.49 -43.49 2.12
N PRO A 91 3.77 -44.01 3.33
CA PRO A 91 4.07 -43.14 4.48
C PRO A 91 5.40 -42.41 4.28
N LEU A 92 5.46 -41.16 4.76
CA LEU A 92 6.66 -40.33 4.69
C LEU A 92 7.82 -41.04 5.43
N PRO A 93 9.03 -41.11 4.85
CA PRO A 93 10.20 -41.67 5.52
C PRO A 93 10.49 -40.98 6.87
N PRO A 94 10.80 -41.72 7.95
CA PRO A 94 11.05 -41.15 9.27
C PRO A 94 12.17 -40.09 9.30
N SER A 95 13.19 -40.23 8.46
CA SER A 95 14.27 -39.25 8.31
C SER A 95 13.80 -37.90 7.77
N ILE A 96 12.90 -37.91 6.79
CA ILE A 96 12.31 -36.68 6.24
C ILE A 96 11.39 -36.06 7.28
N GLN A 97 10.58 -36.87 7.97
CA GLN A 97 9.71 -36.39 9.04
C GLN A 97 10.49 -35.71 10.17
N ALA A 98 11.63 -36.29 10.58
CA ALA A 98 12.51 -35.68 11.58
C ALA A 98 13.11 -34.34 11.12
N ARG A 99 13.53 -34.24 9.85
CA ARG A 99 14.03 -32.97 9.27
C ARG A 99 12.95 -31.91 9.14
N TRP A 100 11.74 -32.31 8.75
CA TRP A 100 10.58 -31.42 8.71
C TRP A 100 10.31 -30.84 10.10
N GLN A 101 10.29 -31.67 11.13
CA GLN A 101 10.10 -31.20 12.51
C GLN A 101 11.23 -30.24 12.96
N LEU A 102 12.49 -30.56 12.66
CA LEU A 102 13.62 -29.68 12.96
C LEU A 102 13.50 -28.32 12.26
N PHE A 103 13.01 -28.30 11.03
CA PHE A 103 12.75 -27.06 10.30
C PHE A 103 11.63 -26.25 10.95
N CYS A 104 10.50 -26.88 11.31
CA CYS A 104 9.40 -26.23 12.03
C CYS A 104 9.90 -25.62 13.35
N ASP A 105 10.59 -26.40 14.18
CA ASP A 105 11.15 -25.95 15.47
C ASP A 105 12.15 -24.78 15.31
N TRP A 106 12.88 -24.73 14.18
CA TRP A 106 13.78 -23.63 13.87
C TRP A 106 13.01 -22.38 13.42
N ALA A 107 12.04 -22.54 12.53
CA ALA A 107 11.26 -21.44 11.97
C ALA A 107 10.32 -20.80 13.00
N GLU A 108 9.80 -21.56 13.98
CA GLU A 108 9.01 -21.02 15.11
C GLU A 108 9.80 -19.98 15.92
N ARG A 109 11.13 -20.16 16.05
CA ARG A 109 12.01 -19.22 16.79
C ARG A 109 12.13 -17.86 16.10
N LEU A 110 11.69 -17.72 14.85
CA LEU A 110 11.65 -16.45 14.15
C LEU A 110 10.46 -15.58 14.58
N GLU A 111 9.50 -16.12 15.35
CA GLU A 111 8.32 -15.41 15.88
C GLU A 111 7.55 -14.62 14.80
N SER A 112 7.53 -15.16 13.59
CA SER A 112 7.03 -14.51 12.38
C SER A 112 5.78 -15.18 11.81
N GLY A 113 5.08 -16.02 12.58
CA GLY A 113 3.79 -16.58 12.18
C GLY A 113 3.87 -17.70 11.13
N PHE A 114 4.96 -18.46 11.05
CA PHE A 114 5.16 -19.48 10.00
C PHE A 114 4.23 -20.71 10.12
N GLU A 115 3.42 -20.79 11.17
CA GLU A 115 2.47 -21.88 11.43
C GLU A 115 1.52 -22.10 10.25
N VAL A 116 1.09 -21.04 9.56
CA VAL A 116 0.24 -21.16 8.35
C VAL A 116 0.87 -21.99 7.24
N TRP A 117 2.20 -21.95 7.12
CA TRP A 117 2.94 -22.74 6.14
C TRP A 117 3.15 -24.16 6.64
N PHE A 118 3.35 -24.37 7.95
CA PHE A 118 3.45 -25.70 8.52
C PHE A 118 2.15 -26.47 8.31
N ASP A 119 1.02 -25.85 8.63
CA ASP A 119 -0.33 -26.40 8.40
C ASP A 119 -0.54 -26.69 6.92
N PHE A 120 -0.21 -25.73 6.04
CA PHE A 120 -0.32 -25.93 4.59
C PHE A 120 0.51 -27.14 4.10
N TYR A 121 1.79 -27.23 4.44
CA TYR A 121 2.62 -28.35 3.99
C TYR A 121 2.19 -29.68 4.61
N GLN A 122 1.79 -29.68 5.88
CA GLN A 122 1.33 -30.88 6.59
C GLN A 122 0.03 -31.41 5.98
N ASP A 123 -0.95 -30.55 5.70
CA ASP A 123 -2.18 -30.91 4.99
C ASP A 123 -1.87 -31.60 3.66
N ARG A 124 -0.88 -31.10 2.93
CA ARG A 124 -0.47 -31.67 1.64
C ARG A 124 0.26 -32.99 1.80
N LEU A 125 1.04 -33.18 2.85
CA LEU A 125 1.65 -34.47 3.19
C LEU A 125 0.58 -35.51 3.58
N ASP A 126 -0.46 -35.08 4.29
CA ASP A 126 -1.59 -35.92 4.71
C ASP A 126 -2.55 -36.24 3.55
N GLY A 127 -2.36 -35.60 2.40
CA GLY A 127 -3.12 -35.82 1.17
C GLY A 127 -4.41 -35.01 1.07
N ASN A 128 -4.55 -33.95 1.87
CA ASN A 128 -5.67 -33.03 1.78
C ASN A 128 -5.58 -32.23 0.46
N PRO A 129 -6.71 -32.08 -0.26
CA PRO A 129 -6.77 -31.33 -1.52
C PRO A 129 -6.50 -29.83 -1.30
N ILE A 130 -5.98 -29.16 -2.33
CA ILE A 130 -5.79 -27.71 -2.29
C ILE A 130 -7.12 -27.01 -2.58
N ASP A 131 -7.50 -26.06 -1.74
CA ASP A 131 -8.51 -25.06 -2.09
C ASP A 131 -7.91 -24.06 -3.09
N ILE A 132 -8.27 -24.22 -4.37
CA ILE A 132 -7.76 -23.41 -5.48
C ILE A 132 -8.24 -21.96 -5.39
N ASP A 133 -9.44 -21.73 -4.86
CA ASP A 133 -9.97 -20.37 -4.75
C ASP A 133 -9.32 -19.63 -3.59
N LEU A 134 -8.98 -20.32 -2.50
CA LEU A 134 -8.13 -19.78 -1.45
C LEU A 134 -6.71 -19.53 -1.97
N LEU A 135 -6.11 -20.46 -2.71
CA LEU A 135 -4.76 -20.30 -3.26
C LEU A 135 -4.66 -19.08 -4.18
N LYS A 136 -5.67 -18.84 -5.04
CA LYS A 136 -5.72 -17.62 -5.87
C LYS A 136 -5.69 -16.36 -5.01
N LYS A 137 -6.45 -16.31 -3.92
CA LYS A 137 -6.45 -15.15 -2.98
C LYS A 137 -5.11 -14.99 -2.26
N GLN A 138 -4.44 -16.09 -1.92
CA GLN A 138 -3.11 -16.09 -1.31
C GLN A 138 -2.00 -15.67 -2.29
N LEU A 139 -2.18 -15.90 -3.60
CA LEU A 139 -1.27 -15.40 -4.63
C LEU A 139 -1.50 -13.92 -4.93
N ASP A 140 -2.74 -13.43 -4.73
CA ASP A 140 -3.15 -12.06 -5.00
C ASP A 140 -3.05 -11.15 -3.76
N ILE A 141 -2.07 -11.39 -2.88
CA ILE A 141 -1.88 -10.58 -1.67
C ILE A 141 -1.52 -9.14 -2.06
N PRO A 142 -2.26 -8.16 -1.53
CA PRO A 142 -1.96 -6.75 -1.81
C PRO A 142 -0.58 -6.33 -1.30
N ALA A 143 0.11 -5.45 -2.04
CA ALA A 143 1.45 -4.95 -1.71
C ALA A 143 1.47 -4.23 -0.35
N GLU A 144 0.34 -3.64 0.04
CA GLU A 144 0.13 -3.04 1.35
C GLU A 144 0.46 -4.01 2.49
N ILE A 145 0.18 -5.31 2.30
CA ILE A 145 0.54 -6.37 3.22
C ILE A 145 1.95 -6.90 2.94
N ARG A 146 2.32 -7.09 1.67
CA ARG A 146 3.66 -7.63 1.30
C ARG A 146 4.80 -6.75 1.79
N ASP A 147 4.64 -5.43 1.74
CA ASP A 147 5.65 -4.45 2.11
C ASP A 147 5.83 -4.34 3.64
N GLN A 148 4.96 -4.96 4.45
CA GLN A 148 5.08 -5.04 5.91
C GLN A 148 5.99 -6.19 6.39
N GLY A 149 6.49 -7.02 5.45
CA GLY A 149 7.40 -8.11 5.76
C GLY A 149 6.70 -9.43 6.12
N ALA A 150 7.50 -10.46 6.38
CA ALA A 150 7.03 -11.84 6.50
C ALA A 150 5.98 -12.04 7.61
N LYS A 151 6.15 -11.38 8.76
CA LYS A 151 5.24 -11.50 9.91
C LYS A 151 3.81 -11.07 9.57
N SER A 152 3.65 -9.88 9.00
CA SER A 152 2.32 -9.34 8.64
C SER A 152 1.71 -10.09 7.46
N VAL A 153 2.53 -10.55 6.50
CA VAL A 153 2.08 -11.45 5.41
C VAL A 153 1.50 -12.74 5.96
N ASN A 154 2.23 -13.40 6.87
CA ASN A 154 1.78 -14.65 7.47
C ASN A 154 0.52 -14.48 8.31
N ALA A 155 0.41 -13.39 9.08
CA ALA A 155 -0.80 -13.07 9.85
C ALA A 155 -2.02 -12.76 8.96
N TYR A 156 -1.80 -12.14 7.80
CA TYR A 156 -2.86 -11.95 6.80
C TYR A 156 -3.26 -13.28 6.13
N LEU A 157 -2.31 -14.13 5.79
CA LEU A 157 -2.58 -15.48 5.28
C LEU A 157 -3.42 -16.30 6.25
N ALA A 158 -3.10 -16.26 7.54
CA ALA A 158 -3.88 -16.91 8.59
C ALA A 158 -5.32 -16.38 8.65
N THR A 159 -5.49 -15.07 8.48
CA THR A 159 -6.79 -14.39 8.42
C THR A 159 -7.61 -14.88 7.20
N LEU A 160 -6.97 -15.04 6.04
CA LEU A 160 -7.60 -15.61 4.84
C LEU A 160 -8.06 -17.05 5.08
N ILE A 161 -7.20 -17.88 5.66
CA ILE A 161 -7.48 -19.30 5.94
C ILE A 161 -8.61 -19.41 6.98
N SER A 162 -8.51 -18.70 8.11
CA SER A 162 -9.51 -18.75 9.18
C SER A 162 -10.88 -18.25 8.71
N GLY A 163 -10.89 -17.16 7.94
CA GLY A 163 -12.10 -16.61 7.35
C GLY A 163 -12.71 -17.53 6.29
N ALA A 164 -11.89 -18.16 5.44
CA ALA A 164 -12.36 -19.11 4.42
C ALA A 164 -13.01 -20.33 5.07
N ASN A 165 -12.34 -20.91 6.08
CA ASN A 165 -12.85 -22.08 6.82
C ASN A 165 -14.19 -21.82 7.52
N ARG A 166 -14.45 -20.57 7.92
CA ARG A 166 -15.72 -20.15 8.53
C ARG A 166 -16.79 -19.74 7.50
N GLY A 167 -16.43 -19.58 6.23
CA GLY A 167 -17.31 -19.03 5.20
C GLY A 167 -17.61 -17.54 5.39
N GLU A 168 -16.68 -16.80 6.00
CA GLU A 168 -16.90 -15.45 6.55
C GLU A 168 -16.04 -14.35 5.90
N LEU A 169 -15.32 -14.64 4.81
CA LEU A 169 -14.50 -13.63 4.13
C LEU A 169 -15.37 -12.56 3.45
N LYS A 170 -15.03 -11.30 3.74
CA LYS A 170 -15.61 -10.12 3.10
C LYS A 170 -14.51 -9.38 2.35
N SER A 171 -14.77 -9.09 1.07
CA SER A 171 -13.90 -8.22 0.29
C SER A 171 -14.27 -6.75 0.50
N LEU A 172 -13.29 -5.87 0.40
CA LEU A 172 -13.51 -4.44 0.51
C LEU A 172 -14.38 -3.87 -0.62
N ASN A 173 -14.20 -4.41 -1.83
CA ASN A 173 -14.83 -3.98 -3.08
C ASN A 173 -14.75 -2.45 -3.27
N LEU A 174 -13.62 -1.85 -2.89
CA LEU A 174 -13.41 -0.41 -2.95
C LEU A 174 -12.14 -0.11 -3.72
N VAL A 175 -12.24 0.81 -4.67
CA VAL A 175 -11.10 1.34 -5.41
C VAL A 175 -11.07 2.86 -5.32
N ARG A 176 -9.92 3.46 -5.60
CA ARG A 176 -9.74 4.92 -5.56
C ARG A 176 -9.48 5.45 -6.96
N ALA A 177 -10.16 6.54 -7.29
CA ALA A 177 -9.93 7.33 -8.48
C ALA A 177 -9.59 8.76 -8.06
N ILE A 178 -8.41 9.25 -8.41
CA ILE A 178 -7.90 10.55 -7.98
C ILE A 178 -7.93 11.51 -9.17
N PHE A 179 -8.73 12.56 -9.07
CA PHE A 179 -8.85 13.60 -10.10
C PHE A 179 -7.87 14.73 -9.81
N ILE A 180 -6.96 14.96 -10.76
CA ILE A 180 -5.89 15.96 -10.67
C ILE A 180 -5.89 16.87 -11.89
N GLY A 181 -5.25 18.02 -11.79
CA GLY A 181 -5.26 19.04 -12.83
C GLY A 181 -5.45 20.43 -12.27
N ASN A 182 -5.21 21.43 -13.11
CA ASN A 182 -5.26 22.83 -12.71
C ASN A 182 -6.63 23.26 -12.13
N GLY A 183 -6.60 24.35 -11.36
CA GLY A 183 -7.83 25.01 -10.90
C GLY A 183 -8.76 25.30 -12.08
N ALA A 184 -10.05 25.06 -11.90
CA ALA A 184 -11.08 25.24 -12.92
C ALA A 184 -10.96 24.38 -14.20
N ALA A 185 -10.06 23.40 -14.30
CA ALA A 185 -9.98 22.50 -15.47
C ALA A 185 -11.26 21.65 -15.70
N GLY A 186 -12.11 21.54 -14.67
CA GLY A 186 -13.43 20.87 -14.72
C GLY A 186 -13.44 19.45 -14.16
N LYS A 187 -12.62 19.19 -13.13
CA LYS A 187 -12.60 17.94 -12.36
C LYS A 187 -13.96 17.65 -11.71
N THR A 188 -14.47 18.63 -10.97
CA THR A 188 -15.81 18.60 -10.37
C THR A 188 -16.88 18.39 -11.43
N SER A 189 -16.81 19.11 -12.56
CA SER A 189 -17.74 18.95 -13.69
C SER A 189 -17.76 17.52 -14.23
N LEU A 190 -16.59 16.90 -14.36
CA LEU A 190 -16.45 15.53 -14.87
C LEU A 190 -17.05 14.51 -13.90
N ILE A 191 -16.83 14.68 -12.60
CA ILE A 191 -17.43 13.82 -11.57
C ILE A 191 -18.95 13.95 -11.57
N ARG A 192 -19.50 15.17 -11.62
CA ARG A 192 -20.94 15.40 -11.74
C ARG A 192 -21.51 14.72 -13.00
N THR A 193 -20.79 14.81 -14.10
CA THR A 193 -21.14 14.14 -15.35
C THR A 193 -21.19 12.61 -15.21
N LEU A 194 -20.23 12.01 -14.49
CA LEU A 194 -20.23 10.57 -14.16
C LEU A 194 -21.45 10.15 -13.31
N HIS A 195 -21.98 11.07 -12.51
CA HIS A 195 -23.22 10.91 -11.74
C HIS A 195 -24.49 11.30 -12.52
N ASN A 196 -24.38 11.62 -13.82
CA ASN A 196 -25.48 12.11 -14.66
C ASN A 196 -26.13 13.40 -14.14
N GLU A 197 -25.37 14.24 -13.44
CA GLU A 197 -25.83 15.56 -13.01
C GLU A 197 -25.59 16.61 -14.10
N PRO A 198 -26.45 17.64 -14.18
CA PRO A 198 -26.27 18.73 -15.14
C PRO A 198 -25.04 19.57 -14.79
N VAL A 199 -24.21 19.82 -15.80
CA VAL A 199 -23.05 20.72 -15.73
C VAL A 199 -23.38 22.01 -16.47
N THR A 200 -23.06 23.16 -15.88
CA THR A 200 -23.20 24.46 -16.52
C THR A 200 -21.93 25.27 -16.29
N GLU A 201 -21.41 25.90 -17.34
CA GLU A 201 -20.22 26.74 -17.25
C GLU A 201 -20.40 27.85 -16.21
N GLY A 202 -19.35 28.08 -15.40
CA GLY A 202 -19.29 29.19 -14.45
C GLY A 202 -20.17 29.04 -13.19
N LYS A 203 -20.90 27.93 -13.03
CA LYS A 203 -21.75 27.70 -11.85
C LYS A 203 -21.08 26.84 -10.76
N GLU A 204 -19.91 26.29 -11.03
CA GLU A 204 -19.20 25.44 -10.08
C GLU A 204 -18.32 26.30 -9.18
N ALA A 205 -18.61 26.26 -7.88
CA ALA A 205 -17.72 26.82 -6.88
C ALA A 205 -16.41 26.03 -6.86
N MET A 206 -15.32 26.69 -6.47
CA MET A 206 -14.05 26.02 -6.25
C MET A 206 -14.19 25.02 -5.09
N THR A 207 -13.83 23.75 -5.33
CA THR A 207 -13.82 22.70 -4.30
C THR A 207 -12.85 23.10 -3.18
N PRO A 208 -13.33 23.32 -1.94
CA PRO A 208 -12.44 23.65 -0.84
C PRO A 208 -11.82 22.37 -0.28
N GLY A 209 -10.50 22.24 -0.38
CA GLY A 209 -9.84 21.00 0.02
C GLY A 209 -10.21 19.83 -0.91
N ILE A 210 -10.76 18.76 -0.33
CA ILE A 210 -11.05 17.51 -1.05
C ILE A 210 -12.52 17.15 -0.92
N ALA A 211 -13.16 16.89 -2.06
CA ALA A 211 -14.47 16.24 -2.12
C ALA A 211 -14.31 14.76 -2.50
N ILE A 212 -15.08 13.87 -1.86
CA ILE A 212 -15.03 12.42 -2.11
C ILE A 212 -16.44 11.92 -2.39
N ARG A 213 -16.66 11.37 -3.59
CA ARG A 213 -17.95 10.82 -3.99
C ARG A 213 -17.83 9.35 -4.35
N GLU A 214 -18.76 8.53 -3.88
CA GLU A 214 -18.79 7.11 -4.22
C GLU A 214 -19.53 6.89 -5.53
N TRP A 215 -18.93 6.12 -6.43
CA TRP A 215 -19.46 5.83 -7.75
C TRP A 215 -19.43 4.32 -8.01
N PRO A 216 -20.60 3.67 -8.21
CA PRO A 216 -20.65 2.23 -8.44
C PRO A 216 -20.03 1.87 -9.80
N VAL A 217 -19.10 0.92 -9.80
CA VAL A 217 -18.43 0.44 -11.02
C VAL A 217 -19.33 -0.58 -11.70
N ALA A 218 -19.92 -0.18 -12.83
CA ALA A 218 -20.91 -0.98 -13.53
C ALA A 218 -20.39 -2.39 -13.88
N GLY A 219 -21.26 -3.39 -13.70
CA GLY A 219 -20.95 -4.80 -13.97
C GLY A 219 -20.13 -5.50 -12.88
N THR A 220 -19.90 -4.85 -11.74
CA THR A 220 -19.17 -5.42 -10.59
C THR A 220 -19.77 -4.98 -9.26
N GLU A 221 -19.35 -5.64 -8.17
CA GLU A 221 -19.64 -5.20 -6.79
C GLU A 221 -18.73 -4.06 -6.32
N ILE A 222 -17.81 -3.58 -7.18
CA ILE A 222 -16.81 -2.57 -6.82
C ILE A 222 -17.47 -1.18 -6.77
N THR A 223 -17.15 -0.43 -5.72
CA THR A 223 -17.44 1.00 -5.60
C THR A 223 -16.14 1.78 -5.73
N ALA A 224 -16.12 2.82 -6.57
CA ALA A 224 -14.99 3.73 -6.71
C ALA A 224 -15.21 4.97 -5.84
N ARG A 225 -14.25 5.31 -4.98
CA ARG A 225 -14.18 6.63 -4.34
C ARG A 225 -13.49 7.59 -5.30
N LEU A 226 -14.26 8.54 -5.83
CA LEU A 226 -13.81 9.61 -6.70
C LEU A 226 -13.34 10.78 -5.82
N TRP A 227 -12.03 11.00 -5.78
CA TRP A 227 -11.41 12.10 -5.03
C TRP A 227 -11.23 13.30 -5.94
N ASP A 228 -11.97 14.37 -5.66
CA ASP A 228 -11.85 15.67 -6.31
C ASP A 228 -10.95 16.59 -5.49
N PHE A 229 -9.73 16.80 -5.96
CA PHE A 229 -8.80 17.73 -5.34
C PHE A 229 -9.09 19.14 -5.81
N GLY A 230 -9.35 20.07 -4.89
CA GLY A 230 -9.38 21.49 -5.23
C GLY A 230 -8.10 21.92 -5.93
N GLY A 231 -8.17 22.89 -6.86
CA GLY A 231 -6.98 23.36 -7.59
C GLY A 231 -5.89 23.92 -6.67
N GLN A 232 -6.28 24.40 -5.49
CA GLN A 232 -5.41 24.88 -4.40
C GLN A 232 -4.72 23.75 -3.63
N VAL A 233 -5.23 22.51 -3.74
CA VAL A 233 -4.77 21.39 -2.91
C VAL A 233 -3.44 20.83 -3.35
N MET A 234 -3.17 21.02 -4.63
CA MET A 234 -2.01 20.50 -5.32
C MET A 234 -0.91 21.54 -5.53
N SER A 235 -1.18 22.81 -5.20
CA SER A 235 -0.13 23.84 -5.18
C SER A 235 0.80 23.71 -3.98
N HIS A 236 0.42 22.92 -2.97
CA HIS A 236 1.20 22.67 -1.76
C HIS A 236 1.51 21.17 -1.61
N SER A 237 2.54 20.84 -0.82
CA SER A 237 2.97 19.46 -0.53
C SER A 237 1.90 18.61 0.19
N THR A 238 0.74 19.18 0.49
CA THR A 238 -0.46 18.55 1.07
C THR A 238 -1.04 17.39 0.24
N HIS A 239 -0.74 17.27 -1.05
CA HIS A 239 -1.20 16.10 -1.82
C HIS A 239 -0.56 14.79 -1.33
N GLN A 240 0.61 14.86 -0.66
CA GLN A 240 1.32 13.70 -0.09
C GLN A 240 0.47 12.87 0.89
N PHE A 241 -0.49 13.51 1.59
CA PHE A 241 -1.42 12.81 2.48
C PHE A 241 -2.28 11.75 1.75
N PHE A 242 -2.57 11.96 0.46
CA PHE A 242 -3.64 11.24 -0.25
C PHE A 242 -3.22 10.60 -1.56
N LEU A 243 -2.11 11.04 -2.16
CA LEU A 243 -1.54 10.34 -3.30
C LEU A 243 -0.98 9.01 -2.81
N ARG A 244 -1.52 7.93 -3.36
CA ARG A 244 -1.13 6.56 -3.02
C ARG A 244 -0.89 5.79 -4.31
N GLU A 245 -0.27 4.63 -4.16
CA GLU A 245 -0.21 3.63 -5.22
C GLU A 245 -1.57 2.94 -5.41
N ARG A 246 -1.72 2.17 -6.50
CA ARG A 246 -2.90 1.30 -6.74
C ARG A 246 -4.24 2.03 -6.77
N CYS A 247 -4.22 3.29 -7.19
CA CYS A 247 -5.41 4.02 -7.60
C CYS A 247 -5.35 4.32 -9.11
N LEU A 248 -6.47 4.76 -9.66
CA LEU A 248 -6.53 5.31 -11.00
C LEU A 248 -6.40 6.83 -10.93
N TYR A 249 -5.46 7.42 -11.66
CA TYR A 249 -5.36 8.86 -11.78
C TYR A 249 -6.12 9.35 -13.01
N ILE A 250 -6.92 10.40 -12.84
CA ILE A 250 -7.62 11.09 -13.93
C ILE A 250 -7.08 12.52 -13.98
N LEU A 251 -6.20 12.78 -14.94
CA LEU A 251 -5.62 14.10 -15.15
C LEU A 251 -6.52 14.90 -16.11
N VAL A 252 -7.21 15.89 -15.57
CA VAL A 252 -8.10 16.78 -16.32
C VAL A 252 -7.34 18.05 -16.73
N LEU A 253 -7.28 18.27 -18.04
CA LEU A 253 -6.58 19.38 -18.67
C LEU A 253 -7.60 20.29 -19.38
N ASP A 254 -7.30 21.57 -19.48
CA ASP A 254 -8.00 22.47 -20.40
C ASP A 254 -6.99 23.34 -21.17
N ALA A 255 -7.43 23.86 -22.32
CA ALA A 255 -6.61 24.68 -23.20
C ALA A 255 -6.69 26.19 -22.88
N ARG A 256 -7.28 26.57 -21.73
CA ARG A 256 -7.51 27.98 -21.37
C ARG A 256 -6.34 28.63 -20.64
N THR A 257 -5.37 27.87 -20.14
CA THR A 257 -4.24 28.45 -19.42
C THR A 257 -3.16 28.96 -20.38
N GLU A 258 -2.41 29.99 -19.98
CA GLU A 258 -1.26 30.52 -20.74
C GLU A 258 -0.13 29.49 -20.93
N ILE A 259 -0.18 28.38 -20.17
CA ILE A 259 0.77 27.29 -20.20
C ILE A 259 0.32 26.26 -21.23
N ASN A 260 1.24 25.82 -22.09
CA ASN A 260 1.00 24.76 -23.07
C ASN A 260 0.43 23.50 -22.38
N ALA A 261 -0.58 22.87 -22.99
CA ALA A 261 -1.20 21.65 -22.46
C ALA A 261 -0.20 20.51 -22.21
N ASN A 262 0.90 20.44 -22.97
CA ASN A 262 1.98 19.47 -22.71
C ASN A 262 2.73 19.76 -21.42
N ASP A 263 3.12 21.01 -21.18
CA ASP A 263 3.81 21.42 -19.95
C ASP A 263 2.91 21.23 -18.72
N GLN A 264 1.61 21.54 -18.86
CA GLN A 264 0.62 21.22 -17.84
C GLN A 264 0.57 19.71 -17.58
N ALA A 265 0.48 18.90 -18.63
CA ALA A 265 0.43 17.45 -18.50
C ALA A 265 1.69 16.91 -17.81
N GLU A 266 2.87 17.33 -18.26
CA GLU A 266 4.15 16.93 -17.67
C GLU A 266 4.27 17.32 -16.21
N TYR A 267 3.87 18.55 -15.84
CA TYR A 267 3.83 18.98 -14.45
C TYR A 267 3.06 17.98 -13.58
N TRP A 268 1.84 17.62 -13.97
CA TRP A 268 1.00 16.70 -13.20
C TRP A 268 1.52 15.26 -13.23
N LEU A 269 2.07 14.81 -14.36
CA LEU A 269 2.61 13.47 -14.51
C LEU A 269 3.88 13.24 -13.67
N GLU A 270 4.75 14.23 -13.51
CA GLU A 270 5.89 14.12 -12.58
C GLU A 270 5.43 13.97 -11.13
N HIS A 271 4.35 14.65 -10.72
CA HIS A 271 3.76 14.46 -9.38
C HIS A 271 3.20 13.04 -9.23
N VAL A 272 2.46 12.53 -10.22
CA VAL A 272 1.97 11.15 -10.19
C VAL A 272 3.13 10.15 -10.14
N LYS A 273 4.21 10.39 -10.89
CA LYS A 273 5.39 9.52 -10.88
C LYS A 273 6.08 9.50 -9.52
N ALA A 274 6.19 10.65 -8.86
CA ALA A 274 6.81 10.77 -7.54
C ALA A 274 6.02 10.03 -6.44
N PHE A 275 4.68 10.06 -6.48
CA PHE A 275 3.85 9.55 -5.37
C PHE A 275 2.98 8.33 -5.72
N GLY A 276 2.49 8.23 -6.95
CA GLY A 276 1.67 7.12 -7.44
C GLY A 276 2.45 5.99 -8.11
N LYS A 277 3.78 6.13 -8.26
CA LYS A 277 4.68 5.18 -8.94
C LYS A 277 4.15 4.76 -10.32
N ASN A 278 3.68 3.52 -10.45
CA ASN A 278 3.20 2.91 -11.70
C ASN A 278 1.68 2.95 -11.86
N ALA A 279 0.97 3.74 -11.04
CA ALA A 279 -0.48 3.87 -11.13
C ALA A 279 -0.92 4.33 -12.53
N ALA A 280 -1.99 3.74 -13.04
CA ALA A 280 -2.52 4.06 -14.36
C ALA A 280 -3.03 5.51 -14.40
N VAL A 281 -2.78 6.20 -15.53
CA VAL A 281 -3.19 7.60 -15.73
C VAL A 281 -4.05 7.73 -16.98
N MET A 282 -5.27 8.24 -16.80
CA MET A 282 -6.15 8.65 -17.88
C MET A 282 -6.06 10.16 -18.07
N LEU A 283 -5.75 10.61 -19.28
CA LEU A 283 -5.72 12.03 -19.62
C LEU A 283 -7.07 12.46 -20.18
N VAL A 284 -7.67 13.51 -19.63
CA VAL A 284 -8.95 14.05 -20.09
C VAL A 284 -8.76 15.50 -20.52
N GLY A 285 -8.85 15.76 -21.83
CA GLY A 285 -8.88 17.12 -22.36
C GLY A 285 -10.29 17.67 -22.29
N ASN A 286 -10.63 18.43 -21.26
CA ASN A 286 -11.96 19.00 -21.08
C ASN A 286 -12.12 20.34 -21.83
N LYS A 287 -13.36 20.84 -21.93
CA LYS A 287 -13.73 22.11 -22.59
C LYS A 287 -13.31 22.20 -24.06
N CYS A 288 -13.24 21.05 -24.75
CA CYS A 288 -12.88 20.99 -26.17
C CYS A 288 -13.93 21.61 -27.11
N ASP A 289 -15.11 21.96 -26.60
CA ASP A 289 -16.10 22.79 -27.29
C ASP A 289 -15.62 24.23 -27.49
N LEU A 290 -14.76 24.72 -26.59
CA LEU A 290 -14.22 26.07 -26.59
C LEU A 290 -12.85 26.13 -27.28
N THR A 291 -11.94 25.24 -26.89
CA THR A 291 -10.59 25.18 -27.45
C THR A 291 -10.07 23.74 -27.38
N PRO A 292 -9.60 23.15 -28.50
CA PRO A 292 -9.05 21.81 -28.50
C PRO A 292 -7.81 21.68 -27.60
N VAL A 293 -7.73 20.60 -26.83
CA VAL A 293 -6.52 20.21 -26.09
C VAL A 293 -5.68 19.31 -26.99
N ASN A 294 -4.48 19.76 -27.37
CA ASN A 294 -3.54 19.00 -28.20
C ASN A 294 -2.33 18.58 -27.37
N LEU A 295 -2.03 17.28 -27.36
CA LEU A 295 -0.91 16.70 -26.62
C LEU A 295 -0.03 15.87 -27.56
N ASP A 296 1.29 15.94 -27.37
CA ASP A 296 2.22 14.98 -27.97
C ASP A 296 2.17 13.67 -27.18
N MET A 297 1.14 12.88 -27.46
CA MET A 297 0.93 11.60 -26.78
C MET A 297 2.06 10.60 -27.00
N ARG A 298 2.88 10.76 -28.05
CA ARG A 298 4.02 9.89 -28.28
C ARG A 298 5.13 10.22 -27.28
N ALA A 299 5.53 11.49 -27.22
CA ALA A 299 6.54 11.94 -26.26
C ALA A 299 6.11 11.67 -24.81
N LEU A 300 4.84 11.96 -24.48
CA LEU A 300 4.30 11.70 -23.14
C LEU A 300 4.29 10.20 -22.80
N LYS A 301 3.90 9.31 -23.72
CA LYS A 301 3.92 7.85 -23.44
C LYS A 301 5.33 7.27 -23.38
N GLU A 302 6.28 7.81 -24.13
CA GLU A 302 7.69 7.42 -24.04
C GLU A 302 8.27 7.78 -22.65
N LYS A 303 7.91 8.95 -22.09
CA LYS A 303 8.34 9.39 -20.76
C LYS A 303 7.53 8.77 -19.60
N TYR A 304 6.23 8.53 -19.82
CA TYR A 304 5.26 8.05 -18.83
C TYR A 304 4.44 6.86 -19.39
N PRO A 305 4.98 5.63 -19.31
CA PRO A 305 4.36 4.45 -19.91
C PRO A 305 3.05 4.01 -19.23
N ASN A 306 2.76 4.54 -18.04
CA ASN A 306 1.53 4.31 -17.28
C ASN A 306 0.32 5.10 -17.80
N ILE A 307 0.48 5.93 -18.84
CA ILE A 307 -0.65 6.60 -19.50
C ILE A 307 -1.46 5.58 -20.31
N VAL A 308 -2.71 5.37 -19.92
CA VAL A 308 -3.58 4.35 -20.54
C VAL A 308 -4.50 4.92 -21.62
N GLY A 309 -4.74 6.24 -21.65
CA GLY A 309 -5.61 6.85 -22.66
C GLY A 309 -5.64 8.38 -22.62
N PHE A 310 -6.09 8.97 -23.73
CA PHE A 310 -6.40 10.41 -23.83
C PHE A 310 -7.79 10.61 -24.42
N TYR A 311 -8.60 11.42 -23.74
CA TYR A 311 -10.02 11.60 -24.02
C TYR A 311 -10.36 13.09 -24.17
N PRO A 312 -10.43 13.62 -25.40
CA PRO A 312 -10.91 14.98 -25.63
C PRO A 312 -12.43 15.04 -25.51
N LEU A 313 -12.94 15.77 -24.53
CA LEU A 313 -14.36 15.91 -24.22
C LEU A 313 -14.77 17.33 -23.80
N SER A 314 -16.06 17.53 -23.63
CA SER A 314 -16.62 18.71 -22.99
C SER A 314 -17.78 18.31 -22.08
N CYS A 315 -17.62 18.53 -20.77
CA CYS A 315 -18.62 18.20 -19.76
C CYS A 315 -19.97 18.91 -20.00
N THR A 316 -19.97 20.10 -20.62
CA THR A 316 -21.18 20.88 -20.93
C THR A 316 -21.92 20.36 -22.16
N GLN A 317 -21.28 19.55 -23.01
CA GLN A 317 -21.82 19.06 -24.28
C GLN A 317 -21.77 17.52 -24.41
N VAL A 318 -21.72 16.79 -23.29
CA VAL A 318 -21.71 15.31 -23.28
C VAL A 318 -23.03 14.68 -23.74
N ALA A 319 -24.14 15.40 -23.64
CA ALA A 319 -25.42 14.92 -24.15
C ALA A 319 -25.50 14.99 -25.69
N ASP A 320 -24.69 15.87 -26.31
CA ASP A 320 -24.78 16.25 -27.71
C ASP A 320 -23.48 15.89 -28.46
N ARG A 321 -22.65 16.90 -28.77
CA ARG A 321 -21.46 16.79 -29.62
C ARG A 321 -20.41 15.80 -29.10
N PHE A 322 -20.28 15.66 -27.78
CA PHE A 322 -19.23 14.84 -27.15
C PHE A 322 -19.76 13.51 -26.57
N LYS A 323 -20.98 13.11 -26.94
CA LYS A 323 -21.62 11.89 -26.42
C LYS A 323 -20.81 10.62 -26.67
N HIS A 324 -20.23 10.47 -27.85
CA HIS A 324 -19.45 9.27 -28.18
C HIS A 324 -18.11 9.24 -27.43
N GLN A 325 -17.40 10.37 -27.38
CA GLN A 325 -16.13 10.52 -26.67
C GLN A 325 -16.31 10.28 -25.18
N TYR A 326 -17.39 10.79 -24.59
CA TYR A 326 -17.74 10.52 -23.19
C TYR A 326 -18.09 9.05 -22.95
N ALA A 327 -18.83 8.41 -23.85
CA ALA A 327 -19.14 6.98 -23.74
C ALA A 327 -17.88 6.12 -23.78
N THR A 328 -16.93 6.43 -24.66
CA THR A 328 -15.61 5.76 -24.71
C THR A 328 -14.83 5.98 -23.42
N PHE A 329 -14.70 7.24 -22.96
CA PHE A 329 -14.04 7.55 -21.68
C PHE A 329 -14.65 6.75 -20.53
N ARG A 330 -15.98 6.73 -20.42
CA ARG A 330 -16.69 6.04 -19.34
C ARG A 330 -16.48 4.53 -19.40
N ALA A 331 -16.47 3.92 -20.59
CA ALA A 331 -16.21 2.49 -20.76
C ALA A 331 -14.79 2.13 -20.31
N ASP A 332 -13.80 2.89 -20.79
CA ASP A 332 -12.39 2.66 -20.43
C ASP A 332 -12.15 2.94 -18.93
N LEU A 333 -12.82 3.94 -18.35
CA LEU A 333 -12.77 4.23 -16.92
C LEU A 333 -13.26 3.02 -16.11
N ILE A 334 -14.39 2.42 -16.50
CA ILE A 334 -14.92 1.21 -15.85
C ILE A 334 -13.90 0.07 -15.95
N GLU A 335 -13.33 -0.17 -17.14
CA GLU A 335 -12.33 -1.22 -17.35
C GLU A 335 -11.08 -1.01 -16.47
N GLN A 336 -10.56 0.22 -16.40
CA GLN A 336 -9.40 0.51 -15.56
C GLN A 336 -9.72 0.37 -14.07
N LEU A 337 -10.91 0.78 -13.61
CA LEU A 337 -11.32 0.60 -12.22
C LEU A 337 -11.48 -0.89 -11.85
N GLN A 338 -11.99 -1.71 -12.78
CA GLN A 338 -12.06 -3.16 -12.62
C GLN A 338 -10.66 -3.78 -12.52
N ARG A 339 -9.70 -3.33 -13.34
CA ARG A 339 -8.29 -3.77 -13.27
C ARG A 339 -7.62 -3.38 -11.96
N VAL A 340 -7.86 -2.16 -11.47
CA VAL A 340 -7.37 -1.74 -10.15
C VAL A 340 -7.99 -2.61 -9.06
N GLY A 341 -9.28 -2.92 -9.19
CA GLY A 341 -10.03 -3.74 -8.24
C GLY A 341 -9.79 -5.25 -8.35
N THR A 342 -8.85 -5.75 -9.15
CA THR A 342 -8.53 -7.20 -9.14
C THR A 342 -7.90 -7.60 -7.81
N HIS A 343 -7.03 -6.75 -7.26
CA HIS A 343 -6.28 -7.03 -6.03
C HIS A 343 -7.09 -6.59 -4.79
N GLN A 344 -8.12 -7.36 -4.44
CA GLN A 344 -8.99 -7.05 -3.30
C GLN A 344 -8.36 -7.43 -1.96
N LEU A 345 -8.53 -6.56 -0.97
CA LEU A 345 -8.30 -6.91 0.43
C LEU A 345 -9.50 -7.68 0.97
N TYR A 346 -9.21 -8.78 1.65
CA TYR A 346 -10.20 -9.61 2.32
C TYR A 346 -10.04 -9.48 3.84
N PHE A 347 -11.17 -9.47 4.51
CA PHE A 347 -11.28 -9.35 5.96
C PHE A 347 -12.11 -10.49 6.50
N THR A 348 -11.81 -10.92 7.73
CA THR A 348 -12.78 -11.70 8.50
C THR A 348 -14.01 -10.85 8.78
N LYS A 349 -15.13 -11.49 9.08
CA LYS A 349 -16.37 -10.80 9.48
C LYS A 349 -16.16 -9.80 10.63
N ASN A 350 -15.31 -10.15 11.59
CA ASN A 350 -15.00 -9.30 12.74
C ASN A 350 -14.18 -8.06 12.34
N GLN A 351 -13.12 -8.25 11.55
CA GLN A 351 -12.30 -7.15 11.03
C GLN A 351 -13.16 -6.22 10.15
N PHE A 352 -14.02 -6.78 9.31
CA PHE A 352 -14.92 -6.01 8.47
C PHE A 352 -15.93 -5.20 9.30
N ALA A 353 -16.43 -5.75 10.41
CA ALA A 353 -17.32 -5.02 11.31
C ALA A 353 -16.62 -3.84 12.01
N VAL A 354 -15.34 -3.98 12.35
CA VAL A 354 -14.53 -2.86 12.85
C VAL A 354 -14.40 -1.77 11.79
N LEU A 355 -13.96 -2.15 10.58
CA LEU A 355 -13.83 -1.23 9.46
C LEU A 355 -15.13 -0.47 9.19
N GLN A 356 -16.27 -1.17 9.18
CA GLN A 356 -17.58 -0.56 8.98
C GLN A 356 -17.92 0.41 10.11
N SER A 357 -17.65 0.05 11.37
CA SER A 357 -17.89 0.91 12.53
C SER A 357 -17.04 2.20 12.48
N VAL A 358 -15.80 2.12 11.98
CA VAL A 358 -14.94 3.28 11.77
C VAL A 358 -15.51 4.19 10.68
N ARG A 359 -15.94 3.60 9.55
CA ARG A 359 -16.56 4.32 8.42
C ARG A 359 -17.84 5.04 8.80
N GLU A 360 -18.69 4.42 9.60
CA GLU A 360 -19.96 5.00 10.04
C GLU A 360 -19.74 6.19 11.01
N ARG A 361 -18.61 6.22 11.72
CA ARG A 361 -18.25 7.33 12.62
C ARG A 361 -17.59 8.50 11.91
N SER A 362 -16.72 8.24 10.92
CA SER A 362 -15.90 9.25 10.22
C SER A 362 -16.65 10.51 9.73
N PRO A 363 -17.92 10.46 9.26
CA PRO A 363 -18.66 11.65 8.86
C PRO A 363 -19.03 12.58 10.02
N THR A 364 -19.16 12.05 11.23
CA THR A 364 -19.65 12.79 12.42
C THR A 364 -18.58 13.00 13.48
N ASP A 365 -17.52 12.21 13.46
CA ASP A 365 -16.38 12.33 14.36
C ASP A 365 -15.08 12.32 13.55
N ALA A 366 -14.32 13.41 13.65
CA ALA A 366 -13.04 13.56 12.96
C ALA A 366 -11.93 12.70 13.60
N PHE A 367 -12.12 12.26 14.85
CA PHE A 367 -11.09 11.57 15.62
C PHE A 367 -11.59 10.26 16.24
N LEU A 368 -10.65 9.37 16.55
CA LEU A 368 -10.91 8.17 17.33
C LEU A 368 -9.80 8.03 18.37
N SER A 369 -10.12 8.13 19.66
CA SER A 369 -9.10 7.91 20.69
C SER A 369 -8.53 6.49 20.62
N HIS A 370 -7.29 6.33 21.08
CA HIS A 370 -6.66 4.99 21.14
C HIS A 370 -7.50 4.03 21.98
N GLU A 371 -7.99 4.48 23.14
CA GLU A 371 -8.89 3.71 24.00
C GLU A 371 -10.19 3.31 23.28
N ALA A 372 -10.78 4.20 22.49
CA ALA A 372 -12.00 3.90 21.75
C ALA A 372 -11.76 2.90 20.62
N PHE A 373 -10.59 2.95 19.96
CA PHE A 373 -10.18 1.97 18.96
C PHE A 373 -9.91 0.61 19.62
N ASP A 374 -9.18 0.58 20.73
CA ASP A 374 -8.90 -0.65 21.49
C ASP A 374 -10.18 -1.32 21.97
N ALA A 375 -11.10 -0.55 22.57
CA ALA A 375 -12.40 -1.06 23.01
C ALA A 375 -13.24 -1.61 21.85
N LEU A 376 -13.06 -1.07 20.65
CA LEU A 376 -13.73 -1.53 19.45
C LEU A 376 -13.08 -2.82 18.91
N CYS A 377 -11.75 -2.90 18.90
CA CYS A 377 -11.01 -4.14 18.63
C CYS A 377 -11.36 -5.25 19.63
N ASP A 378 -11.44 -4.95 20.92
CA ASP A 378 -11.84 -5.88 21.99
C ASP A 378 -13.26 -6.41 21.76
N ARG A 379 -14.21 -5.54 21.45
CA ARG A 379 -15.61 -5.90 21.17
C ARG A 379 -15.74 -6.94 20.05
N TYR A 380 -14.92 -6.83 19.02
CA TYR A 380 -14.93 -7.72 17.86
C TYR A 380 -13.81 -8.78 17.92
N ALA A 381 -13.12 -8.91 19.05
CA ALA A 381 -12.04 -9.88 19.27
C ALA A 381 -10.91 -9.82 18.22
N ILE A 382 -10.49 -8.62 17.81
CA ILE A 382 -9.35 -8.40 16.92
C ILE A 382 -8.03 -8.57 17.68
N GLY A 383 -7.07 -9.25 17.06
CA GLY A 383 -5.77 -9.57 17.65
C GLY A 383 -5.73 -10.92 18.38
N GLY A 384 -6.61 -11.86 18.02
CA GLY A 384 -6.49 -13.25 18.46
C GLY A 384 -5.19 -13.91 17.97
N LYS A 385 -4.75 -14.99 18.63
CA LYS A 385 -3.55 -15.74 18.21
C LYS A 385 -3.66 -16.16 16.73
N GLY A 386 -2.63 -15.83 15.95
CA GLY A 386 -2.49 -16.23 14.55
C GLY A 386 -3.12 -15.25 13.54
N GLU A 387 -4.03 -14.36 13.92
CA GLU A 387 -4.59 -13.35 13.00
C GLU A 387 -3.74 -12.06 12.99
N LEU A 388 -4.11 -11.09 12.13
CA LEU A 388 -3.51 -9.75 12.18
C LEU A 388 -3.57 -9.18 13.60
N SER A 389 -2.42 -8.70 14.08
CA SER A 389 -2.37 -7.96 15.33
C SER A 389 -3.17 -6.66 15.21
N ARG A 390 -3.49 -6.02 16.35
CA ARG A 390 -4.16 -4.71 16.33
C ARG A 390 -3.35 -3.67 15.58
N ASP A 391 -2.04 -3.68 15.78
CA ASP A 391 -1.11 -2.74 15.13
C ASP A 391 -1.02 -2.98 13.63
N ASP A 392 -0.91 -4.25 13.19
CA ASP A 392 -0.90 -4.59 11.76
C ASP A 392 -2.23 -4.21 11.09
N PHE A 393 -3.35 -4.45 11.79
CA PHE A 393 -4.67 -4.09 11.30
C PHE A 393 -4.87 -2.57 11.23
N LEU A 394 -4.40 -1.82 12.22
CA LEU A 394 -4.38 -0.35 12.18
C LEU A 394 -3.53 0.16 11.01
N GLY A 395 -2.34 -0.41 10.82
CA GLY A 395 -1.48 -0.08 9.68
C GLY A 395 -2.15 -0.37 8.33
N LEU A 396 -2.98 -1.41 8.25
CA LEU A 396 -3.80 -1.68 7.07
C LEU A 396 -4.91 -0.63 6.88
N LEU A 397 -5.62 -0.24 7.94
CA LEU A 397 -6.62 0.83 7.89
C LEU A 397 -6.03 2.19 7.48
N ASP A 398 -4.80 2.47 7.93
CA ASP A 398 -4.04 3.66 7.54
C ASP A 398 -3.67 3.67 6.04
N LYS A 399 -3.16 2.55 5.53
CA LYS A 399 -2.88 2.39 4.09
C LYS A 399 -4.15 2.50 3.25
N LEU A 400 -5.27 2.00 3.78
CA LEU A 400 -6.61 2.16 3.21
C LEU A 400 -7.21 3.55 3.38
N GLY A 401 -6.54 4.46 4.10
CA GLY A 401 -6.96 5.81 4.47
C GLY A 401 -8.37 5.89 5.07
N GLU A 402 -8.76 4.85 5.79
CA GLU A 402 -9.96 4.83 6.64
C GLU A 402 -9.67 5.48 8.00
N VAL A 403 -8.41 5.41 8.38
CA VAL A 403 -7.79 6.08 9.51
C VAL A 403 -6.53 6.75 8.97
N ILE A 404 -6.07 7.84 9.59
CA ILE A 404 -4.73 8.36 9.38
C ILE A 404 -4.01 8.29 10.72
N HIS A 405 -2.91 7.54 10.74
CA HIS A 405 -2.06 7.37 11.89
C HIS A 405 -0.69 8.00 11.61
N PHE A 406 -0.23 8.86 12.52
CA PHE A 406 1.09 9.50 12.45
C PHE A 406 1.94 9.01 13.63
N PRO A 407 2.71 7.91 13.46
CA PRO A 407 3.51 7.33 14.54
C PRO A 407 4.52 8.33 15.14
N GLU A 408 5.02 9.26 14.33
CA GLU A 408 5.96 10.29 14.76
C GLU A 408 5.32 11.40 15.62
N MET A 409 3.99 11.54 15.61
CA MET A 409 3.26 12.63 16.29
C MET A 409 2.76 12.22 17.68
N SER A 410 3.65 12.26 18.66
CA SER A 410 3.38 11.92 20.07
C SER A 410 2.31 12.76 20.80
N ARG A 411 1.81 13.86 20.22
CA ARG A 411 0.85 14.79 20.86
C ARG A 411 -0.61 14.38 20.77
N LEU A 412 -0.94 13.43 19.89
CA LEU A 412 -2.30 12.95 19.74
C LEU A 412 -2.50 11.61 20.45
N ASP A 413 -3.39 11.59 21.44
CA ASP A 413 -3.96 10.35 21.99
C ASP A 413 -5.10 9.81 21.10
N SER A 414 -5.08 10.10 19.80
CA SER A 414 -6.19 9.80 18.88
C SER A 414 -5.73 9.67 17.43
N TYR A 415 -6.40 8.80 16.70
CA TYR A 415 -6.29 8.69 15.25
C TYR A 415 -7.23 9.66 14.54
N VAL A 416 -6.87 10.09 13.33
CA VAL A 416 -7.75 10.92 12.49
C VAL A 416 -8.61 10.00 11.64
N LEU A 417 -9.93 10.12 11.73
CA LEU A 417 -10.85 9.33 10.92
C LEU A 417 -11.25 10.01 9.62
N ASN A 418 -11.29 11.34 9.62
CA ASN A 418 -11.77 12.10 8.49
C ASN A 418 -10.64 12.89 7.81
N PRO A 419 -10.12 12.43 6.65
CA PRO A 419 -9.07 13.14 5.92
C PRO A 419 -9.46 14.58 5.53
N ARG A 420 -10.76 14.85 5.36
CA ARG A 420 -11.25 16.19 5.01
C ARG A 420 -11.05 17.18 6.14
N TRP A 421 -11.20 16.75 7.39
CA TRP A 421 -10.97 17.61 8.55
C TRP A 421 -9.55 18.18 8.56
N LEU A 422 -8.56 17.30 8.34
CA LEU A 422 -7.15 17.67 8.30
C LEU A 422 -6.85 18.57 7.10
N THR A 423 -7.24 18.16 5.89
CA THR A 423 -7.01 18.97 4.69
C THR A 423 -7.62 20.34 4.76
N TYR A 424 -8.92 20.42 5.05
CA TYR A 424 -9.64 21.68 5.13
C TYR A 424 -9.02 22.57 6.21
N GLY A 425 -8.51 21.98 7.29
CA GLY A 425 -7.81 22.70 8.35
C GLY A 425 -6.53 23.33 7.84
N VAL A 426 -5.66 22.53 7.20
CA VAL A 426 -4.42 23.02 6.57
C VAL A 426 -4.72 24.10 5.53
N TYR A 427 -5.71 23.91 4.64
CA TYR A 427 -6.09 24.93 3.64
C TYR A 427 -6.60 26.21 4.26
N THR A 428 -7.45 26.10 5.26
CA THR A 428 -8.00 27.25 5.96
C THR A 428 -6.88 28.13 6.51
N LEU A 429 -5.79 27.53 7.00
CA LEU A 429 -4.64 28.27 7.48
C LEU A 429 -3.79 28.84 6.33
N LEU A 430 -3.43 28.01 5.35
CA LEU A 430 -2.61 28.42 4.19
C LEU A 430 -3.24 29.55 3.37
N TYR A 431 -4.57 29.68 3.36
CA TYR A 431 -5.30 30.70 2.60
C TYR A 431 -6.10 31.65 3.49
N SER A 432 -5.72 31.79 4.76
CA SER A 432 -6.34 32.79 5.64
C SER A 432 -5.83 34.20 5.35
N ASP A 433 -6.75 35.16 5.29
CA ASP A 433 -6.43 36.58 5.14
C ASP A 433 -5.52 37.08 6.28
N GLU A 434 -5.63 36.48 7.47
CA GLU A 434 -4.78 36.75 8.62
C GLU A 434 -3.29 36.47 8.35
N VAL A 435 -2.96 35.40 7.60
CA VAL A 435 -1.58 35.11 7.20
C VAL A 435 -1.12 36.10 6.14
N ASP A 436 -1.98 36.38 5.15
CA ASP A 436 -1.66 37.27 4.03
C ASP A 436 -1.47 38.72 4.47
N SER A 437 -2.11 39.13 5.57
CA SER A 437 -1.95 40.47 6.16
C SER A 437 -0.68 40.65 7.00
N LYS A 438 0.08 39.58 7.26
CA LYS A 438 1.30 39.62 8.08
C LYS A 438 2.54 39.59 7.18
N PRO A 439 3.49 40.53 7.36
CA PRO A 439 4.65 40.64 6.48
C PRO A 439 5.63 39.46 6.52
N GLN A 440 5.52 38.54 7.49
CA GLN A 440 6.42 37.38 7.63
C GLN A 440 5.70 36.03 7.56
N GLY A 441 4.41 35.99 7.18
CA GLY A 441 3.66 34.73 7.13
C GLY A 441 3.55 34.00 8.48
N GLU A 442 3.62 34.75 9.58
CA GLU A 442 3.67 34.23 10.95
C GLU A 442 2.28 34.15 11.59
N LEU A 443 2.02 33.02 12.25
CA LEU A 443 0.81 32.78 13.04
C LEU A 443 1.14 32.26 14.43
N SER A 444 0.34 32.66 15.41
CA SER A 444 0.31 32.03 16.73
C SER A 444 -0.71 30.90 16.82
N GLU A 445 -0.49 29.96 17.74
CA GLU A 445 -1.44 28.89 18.06
C GLU A 445 -2.84 29.44 18.45
N ALA A 446 -2.89 30.57 19.15
CA ALA A 446 -4.15 31.23 19.49
C ALA A 446 -4.90 31.74 18.26
N GLN A 447 -4.18 32.26 17.26
CA GLN A 447 -4.76 32.67 15.99
C GLN A 447 -5.24 31.48 15.17
N VAL A 448 -4.51 30.38 15.14
CA VAL A 448 -4.95 29.12 14.49
C VAL A 448 -6.29 28.67 15.04
N ILE A 449 -6.39 28.57 16.37
CA ILE A 449 -7.64 28.18 17.04
C ILE A 449 -8.77 29.13 16.64
N LYS A 450 -8.53 30.44 16.63
CA LYS A 450 -9.53 31.43 16.23
C LYS A 450 -10.00 31.26 14.79
N ILE A 451 -9.06 31.11 13.85
CA ILE A 451 -9.33 30.96 12.41
C ILE A 451 -10.13 29.68 12.18
N LEU A 452 -9.64 28.54 12.67
CA LEU A 452 -10.26 27.23 12.45
C LEU A 452 -11.64 27.13 13.08
N ARG A 453 -11.83 27.61 14.32
CA ARG A 453 -13.15 27.58 14.99
C ARG A 453 -14.21 28.45 14.33
N SER A 454 -13.81 29.40 13.48
CA SER A 454 -14.75 30.19 12.68
C SER A 454 -15.26 29.46 11.44
N LYS A 455 -14.68 28.30 11.13
CA LYS A 455 -14.99 27.47 9.96
C LYS A 455 -15.59 26.14 10.38
N LYS A 456 -16.23 25.49 9.41
CA LYS A 456 -16.78 24.15 9.51
C LYS A 456 -16.47 23.40 8.23
N VAL A 457 -16.29 22.09 8.35
CA VAL A 457 -16.13 21.21 7.20
C VAL A 457 -17.49 20.59 6.90
N GLU A 458 -18.03 20.86 5.72
CA GLU A 458 -19.28 20.25 5.25
C GLU A 458 -18.97 19.29 4.10
N ASP A 459 -19.52 18.08 4.15
CA ASP A 459 -19.39 17.08 3.09
C ASP A 459 -20.56 17.13 2.09
N GLU A 460 -20.51 16.32 1.03
CA GLU A 460 -21.53 16.30 -0.03
C GLU A 460 -22.87 15.72 0.45
N HIS A 461 -22.90 15.12 1.64
CA HIS A 461 -24.07 14.55 2.28
C HIS A 461 -24.66 15.48 3.35
N GLY A 462 -24.07 16.65 3.56
CA GLY A 462 -24.48 17.63 4.57
C GLY A 462 -24.02 17.31 5.99
N ASN A 463 -23.08 16.37 6.16
CA ASN A 463 -22.45 16.16 7.46
C ASN A 463 -21.49 17.31 7.75
N VAL A 464 -21.48 17.76 9.00
CA VAL A 464 -20.71 18.92 9.43
C VAL A 464 -19.75 18.54 10.54
N LEU A 465 -18.45 18.82 10.34
CA LEU A 465 -17.41 18.67 11.35
C LEU A 465 -16.91 20.04 11.81
N ASP A 466 -16.79 20.20 13.12
CA ASP A 466 -16.22 21.38 13.75
C ASP A 466 -14.71 21.20 14.03
N TYR A 467 -14.05 22.28 14.46
CA TYR A 467 -12.65 22.27 14.92
C TYR A 467 -12.58 22.40 16.45
N PRO A 468 -12.44 21.29 17.21
CA PRO A 468 -12.26 21.36 18.66
C PRO A 468 -10.98 22.07 19.05
N THR A 469 -10.99 22.82 20.14
CA THR A 469 -9.84 23.66 20.55
C THR A 469 -8.61 22.81 20.88
N ASP A 470 -8.81 21.71 21.58
CA ASP A 470 -7.80 20.72 21.95
C ASP A 470 -7.22 19.96 20.76
N LYS A 471 -7.92 19.95 19.61
CA LYS A 471 -7.49 19.28 18.38
C LYS A 471 -6.87 20.22 17.35
N CYS A 472 -7.05 21.54 17.47
CA CYS A 472 -6.48 22.50 16.50
C CYS A 472 -4.94 22.44 16.45
N GLY A 473 -4.28 22.20 17.58
CA GLY A 473 -2.81 22.08 17.64
C GLY A 473 -2.26 20.97 16.76
N PHE A 474 -3.03 19.90 16.55
CA PHE A 474 -2.63 18.81 15.68
C PHE A 474 -2.51 19.23 14.20
N ILE A 475 -3.28 20.20 13.72
CA ILE A 475 -3.11 20.70 12.34
C ILE A 475 -1.74 21.36 12.17
N ILE A 476 -1.24 22.03 13.21
CA ILE A 476 0.11 22.62 13.21
C ILE A 476 1.14 21.50 13.17
N ASP A 477 1.02 20.50 14.05
CA ASP A 477 1.95 19.37 14.11
C ASP A 477 1.98 18.60 12.76
N ALA A 478 0.81 18.43 12.13
CA ALA A 478 0.73 17.89 10.77
C ALA A 478 1.46 18.80 9.78
N MET A 479 1.18 20.10 9.74
CA MET A 479 1.87 21.02 8.83
C MET A 479 3.40 21.01 8.99
N GLU A 480 3.92 20.82 10.20
CA GLU A 480 5.36 20.68 10.45
C GLU A 480 5.92 19.39 9.85
N GLU A 481 5.28 18.24 10.09
CA GLU A 481 5.71 16.94 9.54
C GLU A 481 5.74 16.94 8.01
N PHE A 482 4.77 17.60 7.36
CA PHE A 482 4.73 17.74 5.90
C PHE A 482 5.56 18.90 5.36
N LYS A 483 6.37 19.52 6.23
CA LYS A 483 7.28 20.60 5.87
C LYS A 483 6.57 21.78 5.20
N LEU A 484 5.37 22.10 5.68
CA LEU A 484 4.56 23.23 5.25
C LEU A 484 4.74 24.46 6.16
N CYS A 485 5.15 24.25 7.41
CA CYS A 485 5.51 25.30 8.34
C CYS A 485 6.63 24.85 9.29
N TYR A 486 7.20 25.81 10.02
CA TYR A 486 8.12 25.54 11.12
C TYR A 486 7.80 26.45 12.31
N ARG A 487 7.98 25.95 13.54
CA ARG A 487 7.91 26.76 14.76
C ARG A 487 9.15 27.64 14.92
N LEU A 488 8.96 28.83 15.48
CA LEU A 488 10.09 29.72 15.80
C LEU A 488 10.90 29.13 16.97
N PRO A 489 12.25 29.12 16.90
CA PRO A 489 13.09 28.54 17.95
C PRO A 489 12.89 29.18 19.33
N GLU A 490 12.72 30.51 19.36
CA GLU A 490 12.56 31.29 20.59
C GLU A 490 11.13 31.27 21.14
N ASP A 491 10.13 31.05 20.28
CA ASP A 491 8.73 30.96 20.67
C ASP A 491 7.98 29.86 19.90
N ARG A 492 7.92 28.68 20.51
CA ARG A 492 7.23 27.51 19.95
C ARG A 492 5.71 27.67 19.80
N LYS A 493 5.12 28.76 20.30
CA LYS A 493 3.69 29.07 20.07
C LYS A 493 3.46 29.82 18.76
N HIS A 494 4.52 30.32 18.14
CA HIS A 494 4.48 30.97 16.84
C HIS A 494 5.13 30.07 15.79
N PHE A 495 4.61 30.14 14.57
CA PHE A 495 5.08 29.36 13.45
C PHE A 495 4.99 30.18 12.16
N VAL A 496 5.84 29.83 11.21
CA VAL A 496 6.00 30.52 9.93
C VAL A 496 5.62 29.58 8.80
N ILE A 497 4.85 30.09 7.84
CA ILE A 497 4.51 29.41 6.59
C ILE A 497 5.43 29.96 5.49
N PRO A 498 6.45 29.21 5.02
CA PRO A 498 7.44 29.74 4.07
C PRO A 498 6.83 30.24 2.75
N ASP A 499 5.77 29.59 2.27
CA ASP A 499 5.04 30.00 1.05
C ASP A 499 4.46 31.42 1.13
N LYS A 500 4.35 31.97 2.34
CA LYS A 500 3.76 33.27 2.67
C LYS A 500 4.79 34.31 3.10
N LEU A 501 6.07 33.96 3.03
CA LEU A 501 7.15 34.92 3.21
C LEU A 501 7.16 35.95 2.06
N PRO A 502 7.79 37.13 2.26
CA PRO A 502 7.99 38.10 1.21
C PRO A 502 8.61 37.47 -0.04
N ALA A 503 8.19 37.92 -1.22
CA ALA A 503 8.80 37.48 -2.48
C ALA A 503 10.17 38.14 -2.70
N GLU A 504 10.35 39.36 -2.19
CA GLU A 504 11.56 40.15 -2.37
C GLU A 504 12.69 39.65 -1.48
N GLN A 505 13.89 39.54 -2.07
CA GLN A 505 15.10 39.22 -1.34
C GLN A 505 15.48 40.40 -0.43
N PRO A 506 15.78 40.17 0.87
CA PRO A 506 16.28 41.22 1.74
C PRO A 506 17.67 41.71 1.30
N GLU A 507 18.07 42.89 1.78
CA GLU A 507 19.45 43.35 1.58
C GLU A 507 20.41 42.42 2.32
N LEU A 508 21.29 41.75 1.57
CA LEU A 508 22.27 40.81 2.11
C LEU A 508 23.66 41.47 2.13
N ASP A 509 24.33 41.38 3.27
CA ASP A 509 25.74 41.78 3.43
C ASP A 509 26.69 40.65 2.95
N PHE A 510 26.48 40.21 1.70
CA PHE A 510 27.26 39.13 1.08
C PHE A 510 27.57 39.42 -0.39
N ASP A 511 28.86 39.47 -0.75
CA ASP A 511 29.31 39.58 -2.14
C ASP A 511 29.50 38.19 -2.77
N LYS A 512 28.52 37.79 -3.60
CA LYS A 512 28.54 36.56 -4.40
C LYS A 512 29.75 36.45 -5.34
N LYS A 513 30.46 37.56 -5.64
CA LYS A 513 31.60 37.62 -6.56
C LYS A 513 32.95 37.76 -5.84
N ALA A 514 32.96 37.76 -4.51
CA ALA A 514 34.20 37.86 -3.75
C ALA A 514 35.14 36.66 -4.05
N PRO A 515 36.47 36.89 -4.14
CA PRO A 515 37.44 35.82 -4.32
C PRO A 515 37.37 34.82 -3.16
N GLY A 516 37.21 33.53 -3.46
CA GLY A 516 37.10 32.46 -2.46
C GLY A 516 35.67 32.03 -2.13
N THR A 517 34.64 32.68 -2.70
CA THR A 517 33.25 32.25 -2.59
C THR A 517 33.02 30.94 -3.35
N LEU A 518 32.45 29.94 -2.67
CA LEU A 518 31.99 28.69 -3.29
C LEU A 518 30.57 28.91 -3.83
N ALA A 519 30.38 28.69 -5.13
CA ALA A 519 29.08 28.74 -5.78
C ALA A 519 28.76 27.38 -6.40
N PHE A 520 27.57 26.86 -6.11
CA PHE A 520 27.02 25.65 -6.70
C PHE A 520 25.73 26.00 -7.43
N GLU A 521 25.62 25.54 -8.67
CA GLU A 521 24.41 25.68 -9.47
C GLU A 521 23.86 24.27 -9.74
N PHE A 522 22.58 24.09 -9.40
CA PHE A 522 21.87 22.85 -9.65
C PHE A 522 20.95 23.06 -10.84
N ASP A 523 21.35 22.53 -11.99
CA ASP A 523 20.52 22.55 -13.19
C ASP A 523 19.51 21.40 -13.14
N PHE A 524 18.23 21.75 -13.06
CA PHE A 524 17.14 20.80 -13.14
C PHE A 524 16.78 20.62 -14.62
N CYS A 525 17.21 19.51 -15.23
CA CYS A 525 16.92 19.19 -16.64
C CYS A 525 15.42 18.96 -16.96
N GLY A 526 14.52 19.29 -16.04
CA GLY A 526 13.08 19.14 -16.12
C GLY A 526 12.38 20.19 -15.24
N PHE A 527 11.33 19.78 -14.54
CA PHE A 527 10.56 20.70 -13.71
C PHE A 527 11.21 20.87 -12.32
N LEU A 528 11.41 22.13 -11.87
CA LEU A 528 11.74 22.45 -10.48
C LEU A 528 10.45 22.54 -9.67
N PRO A 529 10.19 21.62 -8.70
CA PRO A 529 8.99 21.70 -7.89
C PRO A 529 8.95 22.98 -7.06
N ARG A 530 7.80 23.68 -7.10
CA ARG A 530 7.61 24.95 -6.37
C ARG A 530 7.88 24.85 -4.86
N HIS A 531 7.73 23.64 -4.31
CA HIS A 531 7.92 23.38 -2.88
C HIS A 531 9.37 23.10 -2.48
N VAL A 532 10.35 23.02 -3.41
CA VAL A 532 11.75 22.70 -3.06
C VAL A 532 12.32 23.71 -2.06
N MET A 533 12.19 25.01 -2.36
CA MET A 533 12.70 26.06 -1.47
C MET A 533 11.93 26.13 -0.14
N PRO A 534 10.58 26.16 -0.12
CA PRO A 534 9.81 26.07 1.12
C PRO A 534 10.21 24.88 2.01
N THR A 535 10.36 23.69 1.41
CA THR A 535 10.73 22.46 2.11
C THR A 535 12.15 22.56 2.69
N LEU A 536 13.09 23.14 1.94
CA LEU A 536 14.45 23.38 2.40
C LEU A 536 14.47 24.35 3.59
N ILE A 537 13.70 25.45 3.49
CA ILE A 537 13.56 26.44 4.56
C ILE A 537 13.05 25.76 5.82
N VAL A 538 11.95 24.98 5.76
CA VAL A 538 11.46 24.26 6.94
C VAL A 538 12.52 23.30 7.50
N ALA A 539 13.20 22.55 6.64
CA ALA A 539 14.19 21.56 7.07
C ALA A 539 15.45 22.18 7.71
N ARG A 540 15.74 23.46 7.44
CA ARG A 540 16.96 24.16 7.88
C ARG A 540 16.67 25.46 8.62
N HIS A 541 15.44 25.66 9.10
CA HIS A 541 15.02 26.92 9.71
C HIS A 541 15.83 27.32 10.95
N GLU A 542 16.40 26.36 11.69
CA GLU A 542 17.26 26.62 12.85
C GLU A 542 18.63 27.23 12.46
N GLU A 543 19.02 27.12 11.19
CA GLU A 543 20.29 27.63 10.65
C GLU A 543 20.15 29.03 10.04
N VAL A 544 18.94 29.59 9.99
CA VAL A 544 18.65 30.89 9.38
C VAL A 544 19.40 32.01 10.11
N VAL A 545 20.19 32.78 9.37
CA VAL A 545 21.01 33.87 9.92
C VAL A 545 20.23 35.19 9.89
N ASP A 546 20.15 35.86 11.05
CA ASP A 546 19.52 37.19 11.23
C ASP A 546 18.08 37.29 10.70
N GLY A 547 17.36 36.16 10.60
CA GLY A 547 16.01 36.10 10.05
C GLY A 547 15.93 36.35 8.53
N ASN A 548 17.05 36.22 7.81
CA ASN A 548 17.12 36.43 6.36
C ASN A 548 16.51 35.24 5.59
N VAL A 549 15.18 35.25 5.50
CA VAL A 549 14.40 34.24 4.79
C VAL A 549 13.29 34.90 3.98
N TRP A 550 13.10 34.43 2.75
CA TRP A 550 12.07 34.89 1.82
C TRP A 550 11.56 33.72 0.99
N GLN A 551 10.51 33.93 0.20
CA GLN A 551 9.80 32.84 -0.49
C GLN A 551 10.71 31.97 -1.38
N ASN A 552 11.78 32.57 -1.93
CA ASN A 552 12.67 31.92 -2.89
C ASN A 552 14.11 31.75 -2.36
N GLY A 553 14.35 31.95 -1.07
CA GLY A 553 15.72 31.86 -0.54
C GLY A 553 15.83 32.04 0.97
N VAL A 554 17.00 31.66 1.46
CA VAL A 554 17.37 31.67 2.87
C VAL A 554 18.88 31.87 2.96
N VAL A 555 19.34 32.54 4.02
CA VAL A 555 20.75 32.70 4.36
C VAL A 555 21.07 31.91 5.62
#